data_AF-A0A4R5LSR1-F1
#
_entry.id   AF-A0A4R5LSR1-F1
#
_cell.length_a   1.000
_cell.length_b   1.000
_cell.length_c   1.000
_cell.angle_alpha   90.00
_cell.angle_beta   90.00
_cell.angle_gamma   90.00
#
_symmetry.space_group_name_H-M   'P 1'
#
loop_
_entity.id
_entity.type
_entity.pdbx_description
1 polymer ?
#
loop_
_entity_poly.entity_id
_entity_poly.type
_entity_poly.pdbx_seq_one_letter_code
_entity_poly.pdbx_strand_id
1 'polypeptide(L)'
;MCAKMGPLALIGFTIASFFWMRGAAAHLDAQRVSLSQLFLGADVVVIGRIESLAERRFVLDETPTLKPVVSARVLTQYKGSAATFVEFFQEGHGHAHYVVGDTAVLFLETLGRGHVLAELGKAAGVDYVSGQVRNTEHRIEPGELPDYDGILSAYAALGSATTVAAAQRAQQIKGLILRMLESSSTGIVESGLLDWEYAGSGVQLTQAEVAELLSLTRNPSRPVNLRLAILRTMYRKQLVDDTAWTYLFQHEPDDNLILVIRSTEGYESQLFTPHLVRLLKNPSEMIVEAAARALGHPVYTGTELSLEPLLDSRSQRLNYAAVYALIGLRSEEAKSMLLDAEVNHPNPKVRRMISARLNLVSLVEGGSPAYSPAPR
;
A
#
# COMPACT_ATOMS: atom_id res chain seq x y z
N MET A 1 41.19 -33.59 -26.97
CA MET A 1 40.65 -33.82 -25.61
C MET A 1 39.64 -32.72 -25.33
N CYS A 2 38.37 -33.09 -25.20
CA CYS A 2 37.22 -32.19 -25.09
C CYS A 2 37.15 -31.50 -23.72
N ALA A 3 37.00 -30.18 -23.73
CA ALA A 3 36.67 -29.40 -22.54
C ALA A 3 35.15 -29.45 -22.31
N LYS A 4 34.74 -29.91 -21.13
CA LYS A 4 33.34 -29.93 -20.68
C LYS A 4 32.91 -28.50 -20.32
N MET A 5 31.97 -27.94 -21.07
CA MET A 5 31.18 -26.77 -20.65
C MET A 5 30.15 -27.21 -19.61
N GLY A 6 30.15 -26.57 -18.44
CA GLY A 6 29.14 -26.75 -17.40
C GLY A 6 27.86 -25.94 -17.72
N PRO A 7 26.69 -26.36 -17.20
CA PRO A 7 25.41 -25.78 -17.57
C PRO A 7 25.20 -24.41 -16.91
N LEU A 8 24.68 -23.46 -17.68
CA LEU A 8 24.09 -22.20 -17.21
C LEU A 8 22.86 -22.50 -16.35
N ALA A 9 22.90 -22.11 -15.08
CA ALA A 9 21.73 -22.14 -14.21
C ALA A 9 20.82 -20.95 -14.55
N LEU A 10 19.67 -21.26 -15.15
CA LEU A 10 18.56 -20.33 -15.35
C LEU A 10 17.91 -20.07 -13.99
N ILE A 11 18.01 -18.86 -13.45
CA ILE A 11 17.29 -18.46 -12.23
C ILE A 11 15.82 -18.25 -12.63
N GLY A 12 15.01 -19.28 -12.43
CA GLY A 12 13.55 -19.20 -12.56
C GLY A 12 12.94 -18.50 -11.36
N PHE A 13 12.35 -17.33 -11.57
CA PHE A 13 11.45 -16.70 -10.59
C PHE A 13 10.19 -17.57 -10.46
N THR A 14 10.01 -18.19 -9.29
CA THR A 14 8.81 -18.97 -8.97
C THR A 14 7.86 -18.05 -8.21
N ILE A 15 6.78 -17.61 -8.85
CA ILE A 15 5.69 -16.86 -8.20
C ILE A 15 4.90 -17.87 -7.35
N ALA A 16 5.17 -17.89 -6.05
CA ALA A 16 4.41 -18.70 -5.11
C ALA A 16 3.01 -18.09 -4.92
N SER A 17 1.99 -18.88 -5.26
CA SER A 17 0.59 -18.54 -5.08
C SER A 17 0.19 -18.67 -3.61
N PHE A 18 0.04 -17.54 -2.91
CA PHE A 18 -0.58 -17.50 -1.59
C PHE A 18 -2.10 -17.30 -1.73
N PHE A 19 -2.86 -18.37 -1.49
CA PHE A 19 -4.31 -18.34 -1.33
C PHE A 19 -4.66 -18.27 0.17
N TRP A 20 -5.79 -17.61 0.47
CA TRP A 20 -6.53 -17.50 1.75
C TRP A 20 -6.42 -16.18 2.53
N MET A 21 -7.22 -15.18 2.12
CA MET A 21 -8.22 -14.54 3.00
C MET A 21 -9.47 -14.22 2.18
N ARG A 22 -10.63 -14.76 2.60
CA ARG A 22 -11.94 -14.48 2.02
C ARG A 22 -12.66 -13.45 2.87
N GLY A 23 -12.91 -12.27 2.30
CA GLY A 23 -13.80 -11.25 2.86
C GLY A 23 -13.92 -10.08 1.88
N ALA A 24 -15.02 -10.03 1.12
CA ALA A 24 -15.48 -8.89 0.32
C ALA A 24 -14.42 -8.18 -0.56
N ALA A 25 -13.87 -8.91 -1.55
CA ALA A 25 -13.20 -8.28 -2.69
C ALA A 25 -14.26 -7.72 -3.67
N ALA A 26 -14.62 -6.46 -3.49
CA ALA A 26 -15.45 -5.73 -4.45
C ALA A 26 -14.62 -4.57 -5.03
N HIS A 27 -14.29 -4.71 -6.32
CA HIS A 27 -13.69 -3.75 -7.24
C HIS A 27 -12.20 -3.41 -7.06
N LEU A 28 -11.37 -4.17 -7.78
CA LEU A 28 -10.11 -3.77 -8.41
C LEU A 28 -9.29 -2.74 -7.61
N ASP A 29 -8.59 -3.21 -6.58
CA ASP A 29 -7.26 -2.66 -6.32
C ASP A 29 -6.48 -2.86 -7.61
N ALA A 30 -6.32 -1.80 -8.41
CA ALA A 30 -5.36 -1.78 -9.49
C ALA A 30 -4.05 -2.31 -8.90
N GLN A 31 -3.49 -3.37 -9.49
CA GLN A 31 -2.24 -3.95 -9.02
C GLN A 31 -1.25 -2.80 -8.80
N ARG A 32 -0.79 -2.62 -7.56
CA ARG A 32 0.19 -1.59 -7.26
C ARG A 32 1.49 -1.98 -7.94
N VAL A 33 1.79 -1.32 -9.05
CA VAL A 33 3.03 -1.53 -9.81
C VAL A 33 4.09 -0.56 -9.30
N SER A 34 5.29 -1.05 -9.03
CA SER A 34 6.38 -0.19 -8.58
C SER A 34 7.07 0.52 -9.74
N LEU A 35 7.79 1.61 -9.46
CA LEU A 35 8.62 2.29 -10.46
C LEU A 35 9.61 1.34 -11.16
N SER A 36 10.22 0.37 -10.46
CA SER A 36 11.12 -0.58 -11.12
C SER A 36 10.39 -1.49 -12.11
N GLN A 37 9.19 -1.96 -11.79
CA GLN A 37 8.37 -2.79 -12.67
C GLN A 37 7.93 -2.00 -13.91
N LEU A 38 7.45 -0.76 -13.71
CA LEU A 38 7.09 0.13 -14.82
C LEU A 38 8.32 0.42 -15.71
N PHE A 39 9.48 0.70 -15.12
CA PHE A 39 10.71 0.97 -15.85
C PHE A 39 11.21 -0.23 -16.66
N LEU A 40 11.11 -1.44 -16.09
CA LEU A 40 11.51 -2.67 -16.76
C LEU A 40 10.58 -3.01 -17.93
N GLY A 41 9.27 -2.82 -17.75
CA GLY A 41 8.24 -3.12 -18.75
C GLY A 41 8.19 -2.13 -19.92
N ALA A 42 8.55 -0.86 -19.72
CA ALA A 42 8.49 0.15 -20.76
C ALA A 42 9.60 0.01 -21.82
N ASP A 43 9.33 0.35 -23.07
CA ASP A 43 10.37 0.51 -24.11
C ASP A 43 11.02 1.89 -24.06
N VAL A 44 10.21 2.91 -23.73
CA VAL A 44 10.63 4.31 -23.59
C VAL A 44 10.26 4.80 -22.20
N VAL A 45 11.22 5.42 -21.52
CA VAL A 45 11.02 6.06 -20.21
C VAL A 45 11.55 7.48 -20.29
N VAL A 46 10.66 8.44 -20.08
CA VAL A 46 10.99 9.87 -20.15
C VAL A 46 10.35 10.62 -18.98
N ILE A 47 11.00 11.70 -18.57
CA ILE A 47 10.30 12.82 -17.92
C ILE A 47 9.88 13.77 -19.02
N GLY A 48 8.59 14.03 -19.13
CA GLY A 48 8.01 14.88 -20.15
C GLY A 48 7.07 15.93 -19.58
N ARG A 49 6.90 17.03 -20.30
CA ARG A 49 5.84 18.01 -20.05
C ARG A 49 4.67 17.75 -20.97
N ILE A 50 3.48 17.55 -20.42
CA ILE A 50 2.25 17.32 -21.19
C ILE A 50 1.89 18.60 -21.94
N GLU A 51 1.84 18.53 -23.27
CA GLU A 51 1.54 19.70 -24.13
C GLU A 51 0.10 19.67 -24.64
N SER A 52 -0.46 18.48 -24.91
CA SER A 52 -1.83 18.37 -25.38
C SER A 52 -2.50 17.06 -24.97
N LEU A 53 -3.83 17.14 -24.84
CA LEU A 53 -4.75 16.02 -24.62
C LEU A 53 -5.85 16.18 -25.68
N ALA A 54 -5.81 15.37 -26.73
CA ALA A 54 -6.72 15.51 -27.86
C ALA A 54 -7.44 14.19 -28.16
N GLU A 55 -8.76 14.24 -28.30
CA GLU A 55 -9.48 13.15 -28.95
C GLU A 55 -9.22 13.21 -30.45
N ARG A 56 -8.54 12.19 -30.97
CA ARG A 56 -8.32 12.06 -32.40
C ARG A 56 -9.31 11.04 -32.96
N ARG A 57 -9.91 11.41 -34.09
CA ARG A 57 -10.79 10.53 -34.85
C ARG A 57 -9.96 9.72 -35.82
N PHE A 58 -10.14 8.42 -35.77
CA PHE A 58 -9.50 7.46 -36.65
C PHE A 58 -10.56 6.64 -37.36
N VAL A 59 -10.24 6.15 -38.56
CA VAL A 59 -11.11 5.24 -39.30
C VAL A 59 -10.40 3.89 -39.36
N LEU A 60 -10.95 2.91 -38.66
CA LEU A 60 -10.49 1.52 -38.69
C LEU A 60 -11.65 0.69 -39.22
N ASP A 61 -11.46 -0.03 -40.33
CA ASP A 61 -12.51 -0.82 -40.99
C ASP A 61 -13.82 -0.04 -41.20
N GLU A 62 -13.71 1.17 -41.78
CA GLU A 62 -14.83 2.09 -42.04
C GLU A 62 -15.56 2.60 -40.78
N THR A 63 -15.15 2.17 -39.58
CA THR A 63 -15.76 2.57 -38.32
C THR A 63 -14.96 3.71 -37.69
N PRO A 64 -15.56 4.91 -37.53
CA PRO A 64 -14.89 6.01 -36.86
C PRO A 64 -14.74 5.72 -35.37
N THR A 65 -13.50 5.69 -34.89
CA THR A 65 -13.15 5.50 -33.49
C THR A 65 -12.50 6.77 -32.96
N LEU A 66 -12.98 7.30 -31.84
CA LEU A 66 -12.31 8.38 -31.09
C LEU A 66 -11.40 7.74 -30.05
N LYS A 67 -10.14 8.17 -30.00
CA LYS A 67 -9.23 7.80 -28.91
C LYS A 67 -8.50 9.03 -28.36
N PRO A 68 -8.31 9.11 -27.04
CA PRO A 68 -7.46 10.14 -26.44
C PRO A 68 -6.00 9.87 -26.84
N VAL A 69 -5.36 10.90 -27.37
CA VAL A 69 -3.92 10.94 -27.63
C VAL A 69 -3.32 12.00 -26.73
N VAL A 70 -2.30 11.60 -25.99
CA VAL A 70 -1.51 12.50 -25.15
C VAL A 70 -0.23 12.82 -25.91
N SER A 71 0.12 14.10 -25.95
CA SER A 71 1.40 14.52 -26.50
C SER A 71 2.23 15.22 -25.43
N ALA A 72 3.51 14.87 -25.35
CA ALA A 72 4.42 15.37 -24.33
C ALA A 72 5.77 15.73 -24.94
N ARG A 73 6.29 16.90 -24.53
CA ARG A 73 7.66 17.29 -24.84
C ARG A 73 8.61 16.64 -23.86
N VAL A 74 9.60 15.93 -24.40
CA VAL A 74 10.61 15.22 -23.60
C VAL A 74 11.55 16.24 -22.96
N LEU A 75 11.70 16.17 -21.63
CA LEU A 75 12.66 16.97 -20.86
C LEU A 75 13.94 16.17 -20.64
N THR A 76 13.79 14.92 -20.19
CA THR A 76 14.90 13.97 -19.99
C THR A 76 14.46 12.58 -20.42
N GLN A 77 15.37 11.82 -21.03
CA GLN A 77 15.10 10.46 -21.48
C GLN A 77 16.08 9.46 -20.86
N TYR A 78 15.52 8.36 -20.33
CA TYR A 78 16.26 7.34 -19.58
C TYR A 78 16.29 5.98 -20.29
N LYS A 79 15.34 5.71 -21.18
CA LYS A 79 15.24 4.47 -21.95
C LYS A 79 14.72 4.76 -23.37
N GLY A 80 15.10 3.92 -24.34
CA GLY A 80 14.71 4.06 -25.75
C GLY A 80 15.59 5.04 -26.56
N SER A 81 15.24 5.27 -27.83
CA SER A 81 15.96 6.17 -28.74
C SER A 81 15.60 7.63 -28.50
N ALA A 82 16.60 8.53 -28.52
CA ALA A 82 16.43 9.94 -28.21
C ALA A 82 15.28 10.59 -29.03
N ALA A 83 14.35 11.21 -28.32
CA ALA A 83 13.22 11.94 -28.90
C ALA A 83 13.08 13.31 -28.23
N THR A 84 12.64 14.31 -28.99
CA THR A 84 12.27 15.63 -28.44
C THR A 84 10.79 15.69 -28.03
N PHE A 85 10.00 14.76 -28.55
CA PHE A 85 8.55 14.73 -28.39
C PHE A 85 8.06 13.29 -28.48
N VAL A 86 7.01 12.96 -27.72
CA VAL A 86 6.35 11.66 -27.75
C VAL A 86 4.84 11.86 -27.82
N GLU A 87 4.17 11.01 -28.60
CA GLU A 87 2.71 10.86 -28.60
C GLU A 87 2.36 9.44 -28.23
N PHE A 88 1.32 9.27 -27.41
CA PHE A 88 0.91 7.95 -26.96
C PHE A 88 -0.59 7.87 -26.71
N PHE A 89 -1.13 6.66 -26.86
CA PHE A 89 -2.48 6.34 -26.36
C PHE A 89 -2.45 6.02 -24.87
N GLN A 90 -3.53 6.32 -24.17
CA GLN A 90 -3.75 5.82 -22.80
C GLN A 90 -4.57 4.53 -22.85
N GLU A 91 -4.01 3.44 -22.32
CA GLU A 91 -4.67 2.14 -22.24
C GLU A 91 -5.11 1.83 -20.81
N GLY A 92 -6.27 1.18 -20.67
CA GLY A 92 -6.78 0.69 -19.38
C GLY A 92 -8.20 1.17 -19.02
N HIS A 93 -8.81 0.52 -18.03
CA HIS A 93 -10.16 0.81 -17.51
C HIS A 93 -10.19 2.01 -16.55
N GLY A 94 -9.55 3.12 -16.94
CA GLY A 94 -9.44 4.34 -16.15
C GLY A 94 -8.16 5.09 -16.51
N HIS A 95 -8.28 6.08 -17.40
CA HIS A 95 -7.12 6.84 -17.89
C HIS A 95 -6.39 7.56 -16.75
N ALA A 96 -5.06 7.64 -16.84
CA ALA A 96 -4.28 8.56 -16.03
C ALA A 96 -4.79 10.01 -16.20
N HIS A 97 -4.92 10.76 -15.11
CA HIS A 97 -5.47 12.12 -15.12
C HIS A 97 -4.37 13.16 -15.36
N TYR A 98 -3.74 13.12 -16.54
CA TYR A 98 -2.82 14.18 -16.96
C TYR A 98 -3.57 15.48 -17.23
N VAL A 99 -2.90 16.60 -16.97
CA VAL A 99 -3.35 17.95 -17.33
C VAL A 99 -2.28 18.61 -18.20
N VAL A 100 -2.72 19.40 -19.18
CA VAL A 100 -1.81 20.20 -20.00
C VAL A 100 -0.95 21.10 -19.10
N GLY A 101 0.36 21.03 -19.28
CA GLY A 101 1.35 21.74 -18.50
C GLY A 101 2.01 20.91 -17.41
N ASP A 102 1.45 19.76 -17.03
CA ASP A 102 2.03 18.84 -16.05
C ASP A 102 3.42 18.38 -16.48
N THR A 103 4.31 18.21 -15.52
CA THR A 103 5.54 17.41 -15.68
C THR A 103 5.24 16.03 -15.13
N ALA A 104 5.55 14.96 -15.88
CA ALA A 104 5.27 13.59 -15.47
C ALA A 104 6.37 12.62 -15.91
N VAL A 105 6.50 11.50 -15.18
CA VAL A 105 7.22 10.33 -15.67
C VAL A 105 6.28 9.52 -16.55
N LEU A 106 6.72 9.25 -17.77
CA LEU A 106 5.98 8.50 -18.77
C LEU A 106 6.67 7.16 -19.01
N PHE A 107 5.93 6.08 -18.78
CA PHE A 107 6.31 4.71 -19.09
C PHE A 107 5.54 4.26 -20.33
N LEU A 108 6.26 4.11 -21.43
CA LEU A 108 5.68 3.91 -22.75
C LEU A 108 6.14 2.58 -23.35
N GLU A 109 5.19 1.81 -23.87
CA GLU A 109 5.42 0.58 -24.63
C GLU A 109 5.23 0.88 -26.12
N THR A 110 6.09 0.29 -26.96
CA THR A 110 5.96 0.40 -28.40
C THR A 110 4.75 -0.41 -28.86
N LEU A 111 3.95 0.14 -29.76
CA LEU A 111 2.85 -0.57 -30.39
C LEU A 111 3.37 -1.68 -31.33
N GLY A 112 3.66 -2.83 -30.74
CA GLY A 112 4.05 -4.03 -31.47
C GLY A 112 2.90 -4.57 -32.33
N ARG A 113 3.21 -5.40 -33.35
CA ARG A 113 2.21 -5.95 -34.29
C ARG A 113 1.07 -6.73 -33.63
N GLY A 114 1.26 -7.25 -32.41
CA GLY A 114 0.23 -7.98 -31.65
C GLY A 114 -0.66 -7.10 -30.78
N HIS A 115 -0.40 -5.79 -30.69
CA HIS A 115 -1.15 -4.88 -29.84
C HIS A 115 -2.52 -4.55 -30.48
N VAL A 116 -3.58 -4.46 -29.67
CA VAL A 116 -4.94 -4.14 -30.16
C VAL A 116 -5.05 -2.75 -30.79
N LEU A 117 -4.09 -1.87 -30.48
CA LEU A 117 -3.97 -0.52 -31.04
C LEU A 117 -2.91 -0.41 -32.14
N ALA A 118 -2.28 -1.50 -32.59
CA ALA A 118 -1.16 -1.44 -33.53
C ALA A 118 -1.56 -0.82 -34.89
N GLU A 119 -2.68 -1.28 -35.46
CA GLU A 119 -3.19 -0.74 -36.73
C GLU A 119 -3.61 0.72 -36.59
N LEU A 120 -4.24 1.05 -35.46
CA LEU A 120 -4.66 2.40 -35.13
C LEU A 120 -3.46 3.35 -34.99
N GLY A 121 -2.44 2.94 -34.25
CA GLY A 121 -1.22 3.71 -34.05
C GLY A 121 -0.51 4.01 -35.35
N LYS A 122 -0.39 3.02 -36.24
CA LYS A 122 0.16 3.20 -37.58
C LYS A 122 -0.62 4.23 -38.41
N ALA A 123 -1.95 4.18 -38.38
CA ALA A 123 -2.79 5.17 -39.06
C ALA A 123 -2.70 6.57 -38.43
N ALA A 124 -2.48 6.62 -37.12
CA ALA A 124 -2.40 7.85 -36.33
C ALA A 124 -1.04 8.54 -36.34
N GLY A 125 0.03 7.83 -36.74
CA GLY A 125 1.41 8.24 -36.46
C GLY A 125 1.74 8.25 -34.97
N VAL A 126 1.08 7.40 -34.18
CA VAL A 126 1.31 7.24 -32.74
C VAL A 126 1.99 5.89 -32.55
N ASP A 127 3.23 5.91 -32.05
CA ASP A 127 4.06 4.71 -31.93
C ASP A 127 3.95 4.03 -30.56
N TYR A 128 3.36 4.72 -29.57
CA TYR A 128 3.41 4.30 -28.17
C TYR A 128 2.04 4.17 -27.53
N VAL A 129 2.00 3.35 -26.48
CA VAL A 129 0.89 3.24 -25.53
C VAL A 129 1.43 3.34 -24.11
N SER A 130 0.64 3.91 -23.21
CA SER A 130 0.91 3.87 -21.77
C SER A 130 -0.16 3.05 -21.08
N GLY A 131 0.26 2.01 -20.35
CA GLY A 131 -0.59 1.23 -19.45
C GLY A 131 -0.84 1.90 -18.09
N GLN A 132 -0.37 3.13 -17.87
CA GLN A 132 -0.62 3.87 -16.64
C GLN A 132 -2.10 4.23 -16.53
N VAL A 133 -2.73 3.73 -15.47
CA VAL A 133 -4.13 3.99 -15.12
C VAL A 133 -4.23 5.00 -13.98
N ARG A 134 -5.45 5.46 -13.68
CA ARG A 134 -5.73 6.36 -12.57
C ARG A 134 -5.07 5.91 -11.25
N ASN A 135 -4.38 6.84 -10.59
CA ASN A 135 -3.56 6.66 -9.39
C ASN A 135 -2.26 5.86 -9.59
N THR A 136 -1.84 5.62 -10.84
CA THR A 136 -0.50 5.09 -11.17
C THR A 136 0.32 6.06 -12.02
N GLU A 137 -0.24 7.24 -12.31
CA GLU A 137 0.49 8.34 -12.90
C GLU A 137 1.48 8.97 -11.91
N HIS A 138 2.69 9.24 -12.39
CA HIS A 138 3.74 9.92 -11.63
C HIS A 138 3.84 11.38 -12.10
N ARG A 139 2.90 12.22 -11.65
CA ARG A 139 2.99 13.68 -11.82
C ARG A 139 4.07 14.20 -10.86
N ILE A 140 4.94 15.07 -11.37
CA ILE A 140 6.15 15.53 -10.69
C ILE A 140 5.94 16.98 -10.28
N GLU A 141 5.94 17.24 -8.98
CA GLU A 141 5.99 18.60 -8.46
C GLU A 141 7.39 19.20 -8.68
N PRO A 142 7.53 20.53 -8.84
CA PRO A 142 8.82 21.15 -9.14
C PRO A 142 9.96 20.80 -8.19
N GLY A 143 9.65 20.58 -6.90
CA GLY A 143 10.63 20.18 -5.88
C GLY A 143 11.03 18.70 -5.92
N GLU A 144 10.27 17.84 -6.62
CA GLU A 144 10.49 16.39 -6.68
C GLU A 144 11.33 15.98 -7.91
N LEU A 145 11.49 16.87 -8.89
CA LEU A 145 12.19 16.58 -10.14
C LEU A 145 13.62 16.01 -9.93
N PRO A 146 14.46 16.53 -9.01
CA PRO A 146 15.78 15.96 -8.77
C PRO A 146 15.75 14.53 -8.23
N ASP A 147 14.72 14.17 -7.45
CA ASP A 147 14.57 12.82 -6.92
C ASP A 147 14.22 11.84 -8.05
N TYR A 148 13.21 12.18 -8.85
CA TYR A 148 12.84 11.37 -10.03
C TYR A 148 14.01 11.22 -11.00
N ASP A 149 14.72 12.29 -11.32
CA ASP A 149 15.86 12.24 -12.24
C ASP A 149 16.96 11.29 -11.75
N GLY A 150 17.32 11.38 -10.47
CA GLY A 150 18.32 10.51 -9.88
C GLY A 150 17.90 9.05 -9.80
N ILE A 151 16.63 8.78 -9.50
CA ILE A 151 16.08 7.43 -9.40
C ILE A 151 15.98 6.77 -10.77
N LEU A 152 15.43 7.47 -11.77
CA LEU A 152 15.30 6.94 -13.13
C LEU A 152 16.67 6.74 -13.79
N SER A 153 17.63 7.63 -13.54
CA SER A 153 19.03 7.44 -13.96
C SER A 153 19.65 6.19 -13.34
N ALA A 154 19.38 5.92 -12.06
CA ALA A 154 19.87 4.72 -11.39
C ALA A 154 19.26 3.44 -11.98
N TYR A 155 17.96 3.41 -12.29
CA TYR A 155 17.35 2.27 -12.99
C TYR A 155 17.94 2.08 -14.41
N ALA A 156 18.17 3.17 -15.16
CA ALA A 156 18.79 3.09 -16.48
C ALA A 156 20.21 2.51 -16.41
N ALA A 157 20.99 2.93 -15.41
CA ALA A 157 22.33 2.39 -15.16
C ALA A 157 22.30 0.90 -14.77
N LEU A 158 21.32 0.49 -13.94
CA LEU A 158 21.11 -0.91 -13.58
C LEU A 158 20.75 -1.79 -14.79
N GLY A 159 19.92 -1.27 -15.71
CA GLY A 159 19.48 -1.98 -16.91
C GLY A 159 20.54 -2.14 -17.99
N SER A 160 21.47 -1.18 -18.10
CA SER A 160 22.55 -1.21 -19.11
C SER A 160 23.76 -2.05 -18.71
N ALA A 161 23.90 -2.39 -17.42
CA ALA A 161 25.09 -3.05 -16.91
C ALA A 161 25.03 -4.59 -17.08
N THR A 162 25.50 -5.08 -18.22
CA THR A 162 25.51 -6.51 -18.58
C THR A 162 26.52 -7.36 -17.78
N THR A 163 27.48 -6.73 -17.08
CA THR A 163 28.61 -7.43 -16.43
C THR A 163 28.74 -7.17 -14.92
N VAL A 164 27.74 -6.58 -14.26
CA VAL A 164 27.82 -6.30 -12.83
C VAL A 164 27.64 -7.57 -12.01
N ALA A 165 28.59 -7.84 -11.10
CA ALA A 165 28.50 -8.94 -10.17
C ALA A 165 27.21 -8.86 -9.32
N ALA A 166 26.56 -9.99 -9.06
CA ALA A 166 25.28 -10.04 -8.35
C ALA A 166 25.30 -9.29 -7.01
N ALA A 167 26.40 -9.39 -6.25
CA ALA A 167 26.56 -8.67 -4.99
C ALA A 167 26.59 -7.14 -5.16
N GLN A 168 27.28 -6.64 -6.19
CA GLN A 168 27.31 -5.21 -6.50
C GLN A 168 25.94 -4.72 -6.96
N ARG A 169 25.22 -5.51 -7.77
CA ARG A 169 23.85 -5.20 -8.19
C ARG A 169 22.90 -5.13 -6.98
N ALA A 170 23.02 -6.06 -6.04
CA ALA A 170 22.23 -6.04 -4.80
C ALA A 170 22.52 -4.78 -3.96
N GLN A 171 23.78 -4.36 -3.86
CA GLN A 171 24.14 -3.11 -3.17
C GLN A 171 23.58 -1.87 -3.88
N GLN A 172 23.61 -1.84 -5.21
CA GLN A 172 23.01 -0.74 -5.98
C GLN A 172 21.49 -0.67 -5.80
N ILE A 173 20.79 -1.81 -5.83
CA ILE A 173 19.35 -1.89 -5.58
C ILE A 173 19.03 -1.42 -4.15
N LYS A 174 19.81 -1.86 -3.15
CA LYS A 174 19.65 -1.39 -1.77
C LYS A 174 19.80 0.13 -1.67
N GLY A 175 20.87 0.69 -2.23
CA GLY A 175 21.09 2.14 -2.22
C GLY A 175 19.98 2.92 -2.92
N LEU A 176 19.45 2.39 -4.02
CA LEU A 176 18.32 2.98 -4.73
C LEU A 176 17.04 2.96 -3.87
N ILE A 177 16.72 1.83 -3.24
CA ILE A 177 15.57 1.71 -2.34
C ILE A 177 15.67 2.70 -1.18
N LEU A 178 16.83 2.80 -0.51
CA LEU A 178 17.01 3.74 0.60
C LEU A 178 16.79 5.19 0.14
N ARG A 179 17.36 5.57 -1.01
CA ARG A 179 17.14 6.88 -1.62
C ARG A 179 15.66 7.16 -1.92
N MET A 180 14.93 6.16 -2.44
CA MET A 180 13.48 6.30 -2.68
C MET A 180 12.71 6.50 -1.37
N LEU A 181 13.07 5.77 -0.31
CA LEU A 181 12.44 5.89 1.01
C LEU A 181 12.77 7.22 1.70
N GLU A 182 13.88 7.87 1.36
CA GLU A 182 14.27 9.21 1.84
C GLU A 182 13.54 10.35 1.12
N SER A 183 13.02 10.11 -0.10
CA SER A 183 12.36 11.14 -0.91
C SER A 183 11.19 11.82 -0.19
N SER A 184 10.98 13.10 -0.50
CA SER A 184 9.80 13.85 -0.09
C SER A 184 8.56 13.48 -0.90
N SER A 185 8.73 12.85 -2.07
CA SER A 185 7.63 12.45 -2.93
C SER A 185 6.93 11.19 -2.43
N THR A 186 5.63 11.30 -2.19
CA THR A 186 4.80 10.17 -1.72
C THR A 186 4.84 9.01 -2.71
N GLY A 187 4.71 9.28 -4.01
CA GLY A 187 4.71 8.24 -5.05
C GLY A 187 6.05 7.51 -5.18
N ILE A 188 7.16 8.21 -4.95
CA ILE A 188 8.50 7.59 -4.92
C ILE A 188 8.65 6.68 -3.71
N VAL A 189 8.26 7.15 -2.52
CA VAL A 189 8.37 6.35 -1.28
C VAL A 189 7.52 5.09 -1.37
N GLU A 190 6.27 5.21 -1.86
CA GLU A 190 5.40 4.06 -2.07
C GLU A 190 6.00 3.05 -3.05
N SER A 191 6.61 3.53 -4.14
CA SER A 191 7.33 2.67 -5.09
C SER A 191 8.55 2.00 -4.47
N GLY A 192 9.29 2.72 -3.62
CA GLY A 192 10.45 2.18 -2.89
C GLY A 192 10.05 1.08 -1.91
N LEU A 193 8.89 1.22 -1.25
CA LEU A 193 8.33 0.19 -0.37
C LEU A 193 7.95 -1.08 -1.15
N LEU A 194 7.32 -0.93 -2.32
CA LEU A 194 6.98 -2.06 -3.20
C LEU A 194 8.25 -2.76 -3.71
N ASP A 195 9.23 -1.99 -4.17
CA ASP A 195 10.53 -2.53 -4.61
C ASP A 195 11.26 -3.28 -3.50
N TRP A 196 11.20 -2.77 -2.27
CA TRP A 196 11.78 -3.44 -1.12
C TRP A 196 11.06 -4.76 -0.76
N GLU A 197 9.74 -4.80 -0.94
CA GLU A 197 8.96 -6.02 -0.78
C GLU A 197 9.34 -7.05 -1.85
N TYR A 198 9.40 -6.65 -3.12
CA TYR A 198 9.78 -7.54 -4.23
C TYR A 198 11.23 -8.00 -4.21
N ALA A 199 12.16 -7.18 -3.72
CA ALA A 199 13.55 -7.57 -3.57
C ALA A 199 13.77 -8.68 -2.51
N GLY A 200 12.75 -8.98 -1.69
CA GLY A 200 12.77 -10.08 -0.72
C GLY A 200 13.89 -9.94 0.30
N SER A 201 14.63 -11.04 0.52
CA SER A 201 15.79 -11.10 1.43
C SER A 201 17.11 -10.61 0.80
N GLY A 202 17.08 -10.17 -0.47
CA GLY A 202 18.27 -9.67 -1.18
C GLY A 202 18.76 -8.30 -0.68
N VAL A 203 17.90 -7.56 0.02
CA VAL A 203 18.23 -6.25 0.61
C VAL A 203 18.46 -6.43 2.10
N GLN A 204 19.72 -6.59 2.47
CA GLN A 204 20.16 -6.65 3.86
C GLN A 204 20.57 -5.26 4.33
N LEU A 205 19.89 -4.75 5.37
CA LEU A 205 20.21 -3.47 5.98
C LEU A 205 21.20 -3.65 7.13
N THR A 206 22.15 -2.73 7.22
CA THR A 206 23.04 -2.55 8.36
C THR A 206 22.29 -1.87 9.51
N GLN A 207 22.83 -1.93 10.72
CA GLN A 207 22.24 -1.24 11.88
C GLN A 207 22.16 0.28 11.68
N ALA A 208 23.13 0.88 10.98
CA ALA A 208 23.12 2.31 10.66
C ALA A 208 21.96 2.66 9.71
N GLU A 209 21.74 1.86 8.66
CA GLU A 209 20.63 2.04 7.72
C GLU A 209 19.26 1.83 8.42
N VAL A 210 19.15 0.87 9.35
CA VAL A 210 17.94 0.69 10.17
C VAL A 210 17.69 1.92 11.06
N ALA A 211 18.72 2.49 11.67
CA ALA A 211 18.61 3.70 12.49
C ALA A 211 18.19 4.93 11.65
N GLU A 212 18.69 5.03 10.42
CA GLU A 212 18.29 6.05 9.46
C GLU A 212 16.82 5.92 9.09
N LEU A 213 16.34 4.74 8.71
CA LEU A 213 14.92 4.50 8.43
C LEU A 213 14.03 4.78 9.66
N LEU A 214 14.49 4.44 10.87
CA LEU A 214 13.80 4.82 12.10
C LEU A 214 13.74 6.35 12.29
N SER A 215 14.76 7.10 11.87
CA SER A 215 14.70 8.57 11.91
C SER A 215 13.63 9.11 10.96
N LEU A 216 13.44 8.46 9.81
CA LEU A 216 12.39 8.82 8.83
C LEU A 216 10.99 8.59 9.40
N THR A 217 10.76 7.48 10.12
CA THR A 217 9.46 7.21 10.76
C THR A 217 9.14 8.15 11.92
N ARG A 218 10.16 8.84 12.45
CA ARG A 218 10.03 9.81 13.56
C ARG A 218 9.98 11.26 13.10
N ASN A 219 10.15 11.53 11.81
CA ASN A 219 10.20 12.90 11.31
C ASN A 219 8.78 13.50 11.14
N PRO A 220 8.34 14.46 11.98
CA PRO A 220 6.97 14.99 11.92
C PRO A 220 6.67 15.76 10.64
N SER A 221 7.69 16.19 9.86
CA SER A 221 7.44 16.84 8.57
C SER A 221 6.99 15.87 7.48
N ARG A 222 7.13 14.55 7.69
CA ARG A 222 6.66 13.55 6.75
C ARG A 222 5.21 13.15 7.05
N PRO A 223 4.38 12.95 6.02
CA PRO A 223 3.02 12.43 6.18
C PRO A 223 2.99 11.14 7.03
N VAL A 224 2.09 11.08 8.01
CA VAL A 224 2.02 9.96 8.96
C VAL A 224 1.81 8.61 8.27
N ASN A 225 1.04 8.59 7.17
CA ASN A 225 0.81 7.40 6.35
C ASN A 225 2.11 6.82 5.77
N LEU A 226 3.06 7.67 5.32
CA LEU A 226 4.35 7.20 4.83
C LEU A 226 5.22 6.66 5.97
N ARG A 227 5.23 7.34 7.11
CA ARG A 227 5.98 6.91 8.30
C ARG A 227 5.50 5.56 8.81
N LEU A 228 4.18 5.37 8.85
CA LEU A 228 3.55 4.10 9.22
C LEU A 228 3.80 3.00 8.17
N ALA A 229 3.83 3.33 6.89
CA ALA A 229 4.14 2.35 5.84
C ALA A 229 5.59 1.86 5.90
N ILE A 230 6.55 2.75 6.12
CA ILE A 230 7.95 2.40 6.36
C ILE A 230 8.07 1.52 7.62
N LEU A 231 7.47 1.95 8.73
CA LEU A 231 7.53 1.23 10.01
C LEU A 231 6.97 -0.20 9.90
N ARG A 232 5.82 -0.38 9.25
CA ARG A 232 5.23 -1.71 9.02
C ARG A 232 6.14 -2.61 8.18
N THR A 233 6.75 -2.07 7.12
CA THR A 233 7.67 -2.84 6.30
C THR A 233 8.93 -3.24 7.08
N MET A 234 9.47 -2.34 7.91
CA MET A 234 10.58 -2.67 8.82
C MET A 234 10.19 -3.78 9.81
N TYR A 235 9.00 -3.68 10.40
CA TYR A 235 8.49 -4.67 11.36
C TYR A 235 8.29 -6.04 10.70
N ARG A 236 7.62 -6.11 9.53
CA ARG A 236 7.43 -7.35 8.75
C ARG A 236 8.76 -8.04 8.42
N LYS A 237 9.80 -7.24 8.15
CA LYS A 237 11.16 -7.72 7.87
C LYS A 237 11.98 -7.98 9.14
N GLN A 238 11.38 -7.88 10.33
CA GLN A 238 12.02 -8.11 11.64
C GLN A 238 13.24 -7.21 11.88
N LEU A 239 13.21 -5.98 11.36
CA LEU A 239 14.29 -5.01 11.52
C LEU A 239 14.14 -4.14 12.76
N VAL A 240 12.92 -4.10 13.31
CA VAL A 240 12.54 -3.35 14.50
C VAL A 240 11.57 -4.19 15.31
N ASP A 241 11.50 -3.93 16.61
CA ASP A 241 10.51 -4.52 17.51
C ASP A 241 9.33 -3.56 17.75
N ASP A 242 8.42 -3.99 18.62
CA ASP A 242 7.22 -3.23 19.00
C ASP A 242 7.56 -1.84 19.58
N THR A 243 8.75 -1.63 20.16
CA THR A 243 9.12 -0.36 20.79
C THR A 243 9.24 0.79 19.78
N ALA A 244 9.44 0.48 18.49
CA ALA A 244 9.49 1.48 17.44
C ALA A 244 8.15 2.22 17.24
N TRP A 245 7.03 1.56 17.54
CA TRP A 245 5.68 2.15 17.45
C TRP A 245 5.37 3.11 18.60
N THR A 246 5.96 2.88 19.78
CA THR A 246 5.76 3.68 20.99
C THR A 246 6.00 5.16 20.74
N TYR A 247 7.00 5.50 19.92
CA TYR A 247 7.28 6.90 19.56
C TYR A 247 6.06 7.59 18.95
N LEU A 248 5.37 6.92 18.00
CA LEU A 248 4.22 7.49 17.31
C LEU A 248 3.04 7.71 18.27
N PHE A 249 2.77 6.76 19.17
CA PHE A 249 1.74 6.95 20.21
C PHE A 249 2.03 8.11 21.18
N GLN A 250 3.30 8.49 21.34
CA GLN A 250 3.73 9.52 22.29
C GLN A 250 3.82 10.91 21.67
N HIS A 251 4.17 11.00 20.38
CA HIS A 251 4.54 12.27 19.74
C HIS A 251 3.63 12.67 18.59
N GLU A 252 2.75 11.78 18.10
CA GLU A 252 1.80 12.18 17.07
C GLU A 252 0.71 13.11 17.63
N PRO A 253 0.29 14.12 16.85
CA PRO A 253 -0.88 14.91 17.17
C PRO A 253 -2.16 14.06 17.07
N ASP A 254 -3.21 14.51 17.78
CA ASP A 254 -4.47 13.79 17.94
C ASP A 254 -5.14 13.38 16.61
N ASP A 255 -5.06 14.24 15.59
CA ASP A 255 -5.60 13.98 14.24
C ASP A 255 -4.94 12.78 13.54
N ASN A 256 -3.69 12.48 13.88
CA ASN A 256 -2.94 11.34 13.35
C ASN A 256 -3.11 10.06 14.18
N LEU A 257 -3.53 10.14 15.45
CA LEU A 257 -3.57 8.98 16.34
C LEU A 257 -4.50 7.86 15.85
N ILE A 258 -5.59 8.20 15.16
CA ILE A 258 -6.48 7.18 14.57
C ILE A 258 -5.74 6.34 13.53
N LEU A 259 -4.87 6.95 12.72
CA LEU A 259 -4.08 6.25 11.72
C LEU A 259 -3.02 5.37 12.37
N VAL A 260 -2.40 5.86 13.45
CA VAL A 260 -1.44 5.07 14.26
C VAL A 260 -2.12 3.84 14.84
N ILE A 261 -3.24 4.02 15.54
CA ILE A 261 -4.02 2.92 16.14
C ILE A 261 -4.42 1.88 15.08
N ARG A 262 -4.96 2.33 13.93
CA ARG A 262 -5.37 1.39 12.87
C ARG A 262 -4.19 0.67 12.25
N SER A 263 -3.01 1.28 12.23
CA SER A 263 -1.82 0.66 11.63
C SER A 263 -1.20 -0.41 12.52
N THR A 264 -1.58 -0.52 13.80
CA THR A 264 -1.17 -1.63 14.67
C THR A 264 -2.04 -2.88 14.50
N GLU A 265 -3.09 -2.85 13.68
CA GLU A 265 -3.91 -4.03 13.35
C GLU A 265 -3.04 -5.11 12.67
N GLY A 266 -3.03 -6.32 13.23
CA GLY A 266 -2.14 -7.42 12.83
C GLY A 266 -0.72 -7.35 13.42
N TYR A 267 -0.44 -6.36 14.26
CA TYR A 267 0.83 -6.14 14.95
C TYR A 267 0.61 -5.87 16.44
N GLU A 268 -0.37 -6.54 17.06
CA GLU A 268 -0.79 -6.26 18.42
C GLU A 268 0.30 -6.61 19.45
N SER A 269 0.53 -5.70 20.40
CA SER A 269 1.55 -5.85 21.44
C SER A 269 1.09 -5.28 22.76
N GLN A 270 1.31 -6.01 23.87
CA GLN A 270 1.00 -5.55 25.23
C GLN A 270 1.70 -4.23 25.59
N LEU A 271 2.78 -3.87 24.90
CA LEU A 271 3.43 -2.56 25.06
C LEU A 271 2.52 -1.38 24.65
N PHE A 272 1.51 -1.62 23.81
CA PHE A 272 0.58 -0.58 23.37
C PHE A 272 -0.56 -0.35 24.36
N THR A 273 -0.84 -1.30 25.26
CA THR A 273 -1.89 -1.22 26.28
C THR A 273 -1.94 0.11 27.03
N PRO A 274 -0.85 0.62 27.67
CA PRO A 274 -0.91 1.89 28.39
C PRO A 274 -1.24 3.08 27.49
N HIS A 275 -0.84 3.04 26.22
CA HIS A 275 -1.15 4.09 25.26
C HIS A 275 -2.63 4.06 24.87
N LEU A 276 -3.16 2.89 24.51
CA LEU A 276 -4.55 2.72 24.11
C LEU A 276 -5.51 3.04 25.28
N VAL A 277 -5.23 2.57 26.49
CA VAL A 277 -6.02 2.88 27.70
C VAL A 277 -6.04 4.37 27.99
N ARG A 278 -4.91 5.07 27.84
CA ARG A 278 -4.86 6.53 27.98
C ARG A 278 -5.75 7.23 26.95
N LEU A 279 -5.80 6.73 25.72
CA LEU A 279 -6.62 7.31 24.64
C LEU A 279 -8.12 7.13 24.84
N LEU A 280 -8.57 6.21 25.70
CA LEU A 280 -9.98 6.13 26.09
C LEU A 280 -10.50 7.37 26.83
N LYS A 281 -9.59 8.22 27.32
CA LYS A 281 -9.89 9.49 28.00
C LYS A 281 -9.74 10.72 27.09
N ASN A 282 -9.48 10.52 25.79
CA ASN A 282 -9.31 11.61 24.84
C ASN A 282 -10.64 12.36 24.62
N PRO A 283 -10.64 13.71 24.47
CA PRO A 283 -11.87 14.48 24.23
C PRO A 283 -12.56 14.15 22.88
N SER A 284 -11.84 13.60 21.91
CA SER A 284 -12.37 13.20 20.61
C SER A 284 -12.99 11.80 20.68
N GLU A 285 -14.32 11.71 20.52
CA GLU A 285 -15.02 10.42 20.47
C GLU A 285 -14.47 9.48 19.38
N MET A 286 -13.94 10.03 18.28
CA MET A 286 -13.35 9.24 17.18
C MET A 286 -12.07 8.53 17.62
N ILE A 287 -11.24 9.17 18.46
CA ILE A 287 -10.01 8.58 19.01
C ILE A 287 -10.36 7.54 20.06
N VAL A 288 -11.31 7.85 20.95
CA VAL A 288 -11.81 6.91 21.97
C VAL A 288 -12.36 5.65 21.31
N GLU A 289 -13.16 5.79 20.26
CA GLU A 289 -13.71 4.65 19.53
C GLU A 289 -12.61 3.81 18.88
N ALA A 290 -11.63 4.44 18.21
CA ALA A 290 -10.52 3.74 17.58
C ALA A 290 -9.70 2.95 18.61
N ALA A 291 -9.37 3.58 19.74
CA ALA A 291 -8.63 2.94 20.84
C ALA A 291 -9.41 1.79 21.47
N ALA A 292 -10.71 1.97 21.74
CA ALA A 292 -11.56 0.92 22.27
C ALA A 292 -11.62 -0.28 21.33
N ARG A 293 -11.81 -0.07 20.03
CA ARG A 293 -11.81 -1.15 19.03
C ARG A 293 -10.48 -1.89 18.98
N ALA A 294 -9.36 -1.19 19.04
CA ALA A 294 -8.03 -1.81 19.04
C ALA A 294 -7.80 -2.66 20.32
N LEU A 295 -8.22 -2.16 21.48
CA LEU A 295 -8.20 -2.91 22.74
C LEU A 295 -9.07 -4.18 22.70
N GLY A 296 -9.96 -4.31 21.71
CA GLY A 296 -10.73 -5.53 21.50
C GLY A 296 -9.93 -6.75 21.04
N HIS A 297 -8.63 -6.64 20.77
CA HIS A 297 -7.84 -7.82 20.42
C HIS A 297 -7.48 -8.66 21.66
N PRO A 298 -7.52 -10.01 21.62
CA PRO A 298 -7.23 -10.87 22.78
C PRO A 298 -5.87 -10.63 23.46
N VAL A 299 -4.89 -10.13 22.69
CA VAL A 299 -3.57 -9.72 23.24
C VAL A 299 -3.74 -8.72 24.37
N TYR A 300 -4.79 -7.90 24.41
CA TYR A 300 -5.04 -6.87 25.42
C TYR A 300 -5.97 -7.32 26.56
N THR A 301 -6.13 -8.62 26.77
CA THR A 301 -6.84 -9.16 27.96
C THR A 301 -6.24 -8.56 29.24
N GLY A 302 -7.09 -8.18 30.20
CA GLY A 302 -6.72 -7.39 31.39
C GLY A 302 -7.08 -5.90 31.29
N THR A 303 -7.68 -5.46 30.18
CA THR A 303 -8.11 -4.06 29.96
C THR A 303 -9.62 -3.85 30.10
N GLU A 304 -10.35 -4.87 30.54
CA GLU A 304 -11.82 -4.91 30.67
C GLU A 304 -12.36 -3.71 31.46
N LEU A 305 -11.80 -3.49 32.66
CA LEU A 305 -12.18 -2.37 33.54
C LEU A 305 -11.93 -0.99 32.92
N SER A 306 -10.99 -0.89 31.96
CA SER A 306 -10.76 0.37 31.26
C SER A 306 -11.83 0.64 30.20
N LEU A 307 -12.46 -0.40 29.65
CA LEU A 307 -13.51 -0.32 28.64
C LEU A 307 -14.91 -0.17 29.25
N GLU A 308 -15.13 -0.68 30.47
CA GLU A 308 -16.41 -0.65 31.17
C GLU A 308 -17.11 0.73 31.17
N PRO A 309 -16.44 1.86 31.47
CA PRO A 309 -17.11 3.17 31.47
C PRO A 309 -17.73 3.58 30.12
N LEU A 310 -17.25 3.00 29.01
CA LEU A 310 -17.80 3.28 27.68
C LEU A 310 -19.13 2.59 27.43
N LEU A 311 -19.47 1.54 28.19
CA LEU A 311 -20.80 0.94 28.17
C LEU A 311 -21.86 1.96 28.64
N ASP A 312 -21.56 2.77 29.65
CA ASP A 312 -22.48 3.80 30.18
C ASP A 312 -22.41 5.15 29.45
N SER A 313 -21.61 5.26 28.39
CA SER A 313 -21.51 6.48 27.61
C SER A 313 -22.86 6.89 27.03
N ARG A 314 -23.11 8.20 26.94
CA ARG A 314 -24.28 8.74 26.23
C ARG A 314 -24.16 8.58 24.72
N SER A 315 -22.95 8.35 24.21
CA SER A 315 -22.69 8.15 22.78
C SER A 315 -22.90 6.69 22.42
N GLN A 316 -23.94 6.42 21.61
CA GLN A 316 -24.23 5.08 21.10
C GLN A 316 -23.05 4.47 20.33
N ARG A 317 -22.24 5.33 19.69
CA ARG A 317 -21.02 4.92 18.98
C ARG A 317 -19.99 4.32 19.94
N LEU A 318 -19.79 4.95 21.09
CA LEU A 318 -18.86 4.47 22.12
C LEU A 318 -19.39 3.21 22.82
N ASN A 319 -20.70 3.12 23.08
CA ASN A 319 -21.29 1.87 23.59
C ASN A 319 -21.03 0.70 22.62
N TYR A 320 -21.21 0.93 21.32
CA TYR A 320 -20.96 -0.09 20.30
C TYR A 320 -19.48 -0.51 20.28
N ALA A 321 -18.55 0.44 20.35
CA ALA A 321 -17.13 0.15 20.39
C ALA A 321 -16.74 -0.65 21.63
N ALA A 322 -17.30 -0.31 22.81
CA ALA A 322 -17.07 -1.03 24.06
C ALA A 322 -17.57 -2.48 23.98
N VAL A 323 -18.80 -2.69 23.49
CA VAL A 323 -19.36 -4.03 23.31
C VAL A 323 -18.53 -4.86 22.33
N TYR A 324 -18.13 -4.25 21.21
CA TYR A 324 -17.24 -4.91 20.25
C TYR A 324 -15.92 -5.32 20.90
N ALA A 325 -15.31 -4.42 21.66
CA ALA A 325 -14.03 -4.64 22.30
C ALA A 325 -14.08 -5.76 23.36
N LEU A 326 -15.05 -5.69 24.28
CA LEU A 326 -15.24 -6.68 25.34
C LEU A 326 -15.50 -8.08 24.77
N ILE A 327 -16.26 -8.18 23.67
CA ILE A 327 -16.43 -9.46 22.97
C ILE A 327 -15.12 -9.95 22.37
N GLY A 328 -14.37 -9.05 21.73
CA GLY A 328 -13.12 -9.39 21.08
C GLY A 328 -12.04 -9.88 22.06
N LEU A 329 -12.04 -9.41 23.31
CA LEU A 329 -11.11 -9.83 24.35
C LEU A 329 -11.23 -11.33 24.69
N ARG A 330 -12.43 -11.90 24.58
CA ARG A 330 -12.72 -13.33 24.88
C ARG A 330 -12.32 -13.76 26.30
N SER A 331 -12.41 -12.86 27.27
CA SER A 331 -12.20 -13.18 28.68
C SER A 331 -13.53 -13.41 29.42
N GLU A 332 -13.49 -14.23 30.47
CA GLU A 332 -14.68 -14.44 31.33
C GLU A 332 -15.11 -13.15 32.04
N GLU A 333 -14.15 -12.26 32.35
CA GLU A 333 -14.43 -10.95 32.95
C GLU A 333 -15.21 -10.06 31.96
N ALA A 334 -14.76 -9.98 30.70
CA ALA A 334 -15.48 -9.21 29.69
C ALA A 334 -16.88 -9.76 29.43
N LYS A 335 -17.03 -11.09 29.41
CA LYS A 335 -18.33 -11.75 29.29
C LYS A 335 -19.24 -11.44 30.48
N SER A 336 -18.73 -11.48 31.70
CA SER A 336 -19.47 -11.14 32.91
C SER A 336 -19.96 -9.68 32.88
N MET A 337 -19.10 -8.74 32.49
CA MET A 337 -19.48 -7.32 32.34
C MET A 337 -20.59 -7.13 31.30
N LEU A 338 -20.50 -7.82 30.16
CA LEU A 338 -21.53 -7.75 29.12
C LEU A 338 -22.87 -8.34 29.60
N LEU A 339 -22.86 -9.48 30.30
CA LEU A 339 -24.08 -10.09 30.84
C LEU A 339 -24.75 -9.18 31.89
N ASP A 340 -23.96 -8.55 32.76
CA ASP A 340 -24.49 -7.58 33.72
C ASP A 340 -25.11 -6.37 32.99
N ALA A 341 -24.38 -5.79 32.03
CA ALA A 341 -24.88 -4.67 31.24
C ALA A 341 -26.11 -5.03 30.38
N GLU A 342 -26.22 -6.27 29.88
CA GLU A 342 -27.41 -6.74 29.18
C GLU A 342 -28.67 -6.66 30.06
N VAL A 343 -28.55 -6.93 31.36
CA VAL A 343 -29.66 -6.90 32.32
C VAL A 343 -29.90 -5.49 32.83
N ASN A 344 -28.83 -4.79 33.24
CA ASN A 344 -28.92 -3.61 34.08
C ASN A 344 -28.75 -2.27 33.36
N HIS A 345 -28.25 -2.24 32.12
CA HIS A 345 -27.95 -0.98 31.44
C HIS A 345 -29.23 -0.14 31.24
N PRO A 346 -29.25 1.16 31.58
CA PRO A 346 -30.44 2.01 31.46
C PRO A 346 -31.03 2.11 30.04
N ASN A 347 -30.22 1.96 28.98
CA ASN A 347 -30.65 2.12 27.60
C ASN A 347 -31.09 0.78 26.99
N PRO A 348 -32.39 0.58 26.68
CA PRO A 348 -32.88 -0.68 26.10
C PRO A 348 -32.29 -1.01 24.73
N LYS A 349 -31.82 -0.01 23.97
CA LYS A 349 -31.13 -0.25 22.69
C LYS A 349 -29.77 -0.91 22.90
N VAL A 350 -29.02 -0.49 23.93
CA VAL A 350 -27.72 -1.07 24.25
C VAL A 350 -27.89 -2.49 24.79
N ARG A 351 -28.86 -2.74 25.68
CA ARG A 351 -29.21 -4.09 26.15
C ARG A 351 -29.47 -5.05 24.98
N ARG A 352 -30.32 -4.65 24.02
CA ARG A 352 -30.60 -5.46 22.81
C ARG A 352 -29.36 -5.70 21.95
N MET A 353 -28.51 -4.70 21.79
CA MET A 353 -27.26 -4.82 21.03
C MET A 353 -26.31 -5.84 21.68
N ILE A 354 -26.14 -5.78 22.99
CA ILE A 354 -25.33 -6.73 23.75
C ILE A 354 -25.89 -8.15 23.58
N SER A 355 -27.19 -8.34 23.84
CA SER A 355 -27.89 -9.62 23.69
C SER A 355 -27.66 -10.23 22.29
N ALA A 356 -27.87 -9.44 21.23
CA ALA A 356 -27.68 -9.90 19.86
C ALA A 356 -26.22 -10.32 19.58
N ARG A 357 -25.25 -9.60 20.14
CA ARG A 357 -23.84 -9.88 19.94
C ARG A 357 -23.36 -11.10 20.73
N LEU A 358 -23.79 -11.26 21.99
CA LEU A 358 -23.50 -12.45 22.80
C LEU A 358 -24.07 -13.71 22.14
N ASN A 359 -25.31 -13.66 21.65
CA ASN A 359 -25.94 -14.77 20.93
C ASN A 359 -25.15 -15.16 19.66
N LEU A 360 -24.63 -14.19 18.91
CA LEU A 360 -23.79 -14.45 17.73
C LEU A 360 -22.49 -15.18 18.10
N VAL A 361 -21.84 -14.78 19.19
CA VAL A 361 -20.61 -15.44 19.67
C VAL A 361 -20.91 -16.87 20.10
N SER A 362 -21.98 -17.09 20.87
CA SER A 362 -22.39 -18.43 21.28
C SER A 362 -22.72 -19.36 20.11
N LEU A 363 -23.29 -18.82 19.02
CA LEU A 363 -23.54 -19.59 17.80
C LEU A 363 -22.24 -19.99 17.09
N VAL A 364 -21.22 -19.12 17.09
CA VAL A 364 -19.92 -19.40 16.49
C VAL A 364 -19.12 -20.40 17.33
N GLU A 365 -19.13 -20.25 18.66
CA GLU A 365 -18.42 -21.13 19.60
C GLU A 365 -19.09 -22.50 19.78
N GLY A 366 -20.42 -22.56 19.70
CA GLY A 366 -21.19 -23.80 19.79
C GLY A 366 -20.94 -24.77 18.63
N GLY A 367 -20.13 -24.38 17.65
CA GLY A 367 -19.88 -25.11 16.42
C GLY A 367 -21.11 -25.06 15.52
N SER A 368 -20.94 -24.70 14.25
CA SER A 368 -21.93 -25.03 13.24
C SER A 368 -22.35 -26.49 13.45
N PRO A 369 -23.64 -26.81 13.65
CA PRO A 369 -24.07 -28.20 13.63
C PRO A 369 -23.50 -28.79 12.36
N ALA A 370 -22.68 -29.84 12.49
CA ALA A 370 -21.95 -30.42 11.37
C ALA A 370 -22.92 -30.54 10.20
N TYR A 371 -22.65 -29.78 9.13
CA TYR A 371 -23.42 -29.88 7.91
C TYR A 371 -23.23 -31.31 7.42
N SER A 372 -24.17 -32.19 7.77
CA SER A 372 -24.23 -33.54 7.23
C SER A 372 -24.69 -33.38 5.80
N PRO A 373 -23.83 -33.58 4.79
CA PRO A 373 -24.30 -33.59 3.42
C PRO A 373 -25.37 -34.68 3.31
N ALA A 374 -26.51 -34.35 2.70
CA ALA A 374 -27.58 -35.30 2.47
C ALA A 374 -27.03 -36.57 1.78
N PRO A 375 -27.47 -37.78 2.19
CA PRO A 375 -27.04 -39.01 1.55
C PRO A 375 -27.41 -38.96 0.07
N ARG A 376 -26.45 -39.29 -0.79
CA ARG A 376 -26.64 -39.40 -2.24
C ARG A 376 -27.46 -40.62 -2.60
#